data_AF-A0A7L4YJY9-F1
#
_entry.id   AF-A0A7L4YJY9-F1
#
_cell.length_a   1.000
_cell.length_b   1.000
_cell.length_c   1.000
_cell.angle_alpha   90.00
_cell.angle_beta   90.00
_cell.angle_gamma   90.00
#
_symmetry.space_group_name_H-M   'P 1'
#
loop_
_entity.id
_entity.type
_entity.pdbx_description
1 polymer ?
#
loop_
_entity_poly.entity_id
_entity_poly.type
_entity_poly.pdbx_seq_one_letter_code
_entity_poly.pdbx_strand_id
1 'polypeptide(L)'
;MIYTAGSIVAVLVALVLDLWVIRSRLVTTGVFWIAYSIILFFQLVMNGLLTGIPIVTYDPAVHLGLRVANAPVEDIGFGFGLVLITLATWHRLGARERAASEGTPPPRR
;
A
#
# COMPACT_ATOMS: atom_id res chain seq x y z
N MET A 1 -9.16 -19.59 1.31
CA MET A 1 -10.28 -19.01 0.52
C MET A 1 -10.63 -17.58 0.93
N ILE A 2 -10.93 -17.29 2.21
CA ILE A 2 -11.26 -15.92 2.67
C ILE A 2 -10.09 -14.92 2.55
N TYR A 3 -8.86 -15.40 2.71
CA TYR A 3 -7.64 -14.57 2.70
C TYR A 3 -7.35 -13.98 1.31
N THR A 4 -7.42 -14.81 0.27
CA THR A 4 -7.23 -14.38 -1.12
C THR A 4 -8.33 -13.40 -1.56
N ALA A 5 -9.58 -13.66 -1.16
CA ALA A 5 -10.69 -12.72 -1.38
C ALA A 5 -10.44 -11.37 -0.68
N GLY A 6 -9.96 -11.40 0.57
CA GLY A 6 -9.61 -10.19 1.32
C GLY A 6 -8.51 -9.36 0.65
N SER A 7 -7.47 -10.00 0.12
CA SER A 7 -6.39 -9.32 -0.60
C SER A 7 -6.88 -8.63 -1.88
N ILE A 8 -7.70 -9.32 -2.67
CA ILE A 8 -8.31 -8.75 -3.88
C ILE A 8 -9.19 -7.53 -3.51
N VAL A 9 -10.01 -7.68 -2.47
CA VAL A 9 -10.86 -6.57 -1.98
C VAL A 9 -10.01 -5.40 -1.52
N ALA A 10 -8.91 -5.63 -0.79
CA ALA A 10 -8.01 -4.57 -0.33
C ALA A 10 -7.40 -3.78 -1.50
N VAL A 11 -6.94 -4.47 -2.55
CA VAL A 11 -6.40 -3.82 -3.77
C VAL A 11 -7.49 -3.01 -4.47
N LEU A 12 -8.68 -3.59 -4.67
CA LEU A 12 -9.79 -2.90 -5.32
C LEU A 12 -10.22 -1.65 -4.56
N VAL A 13 -10.36 -1.75 -3.23
CA VAL A 13 -10.68 -0.62 -2.37
C VAL A 13 -9.61 0.46 -2.46
N ALA A 14 -8.34 0.11 -2.43
CA ALA A 14 -7.24 1.05 -2.54
C ALA A 14 -7.23 1.79 -3.90
N LEU A 15 -7.46 1.07 -5.00
CA LEU A 15 -7.57 1.65 -6.34
C LEU A 15 -8.76 2.60 -6.45
N VAL A 16 -9.93 2.21 -5.94
CA VAL A 16 -11.13 3.07 -5.93
C VAL A 16 -10.88 4.32 -5.10
N LEU A 17 -10.23 4.19 -3.94
CA LEU A 17 -9.90 5.32 -3.09
C LEU A 17 -8.93 6.29 -3.78
N ASP A 18 -7.82 5.81 -4.35
CA ASP A 18 -6.84 6.67 -5.03
C ASP A 18 -7.42 7.37 -6.26
N LEU A 19 -8.13 6.62 -7.11
CA LEU A 19 -8.57 7.11 -8.41
C LEU A 19 -9.88 7.92 -8.35
N TRP A 20 -10.84 7.54 -7.49
CA TRP A 20 -12.21 8.10 -7.53
C TRP A 20 -12.54 8.99 -6.33
N VAL A 21 -12.06 8.64 -5.12
CA VAL A 21 -12.41 9.35 -3.88
C VAL A 21 -11.41 10.46 -3.56
N ILE A 22 -10.13 10.09 -3.44
CA ILE A 22 -9.04 11.03 -3.16
C ILE A 22 -8.59 11.72 -4.44
N ARG A 23 -8.73 11.04 -5.59
CA ARG A 23 -8.34 11.52 -6.93
C ARG A 23 -6.89 11.98 -6.98
N SER A 24 -6.02 11.40 -6.16
CA SER A 24 -4.59 11.63 -6.17
C SER A 24 -3.93 11.08 -7.44
N ARG A 25 -4.52 10.02 -8.04
CA ARG A 25 -4.01 9.34 -9.23
C ARG A 25 -2.54 8.93 -9.10
N LEU A 26 -2.10 8.60 -7.88
CA LEU A 26 -0.71 8.22 -7.61
C LEU A 26 -0.31 6.99 -8.41
N VAL A 27 -1.23 6.05 -8.59
CA VAL A 27 -1.02 4.82 -9.39
C VAL A 27 -0.65 5.13 -10.85
N THR A 28 -1.01 6.30 -11.37
CA THR A 28 -0.68 6.67 -12.77
C THR A 28 0.72 7.27 -12.92
N THR A 29 1.44 7.52 -11.82
CA THR A 29 2.73 8.22 -11.84
C THR A 29 3.90 7.22 -11.74
N GLY A 30 4.92 7.40 -12.58
CA GLY A 30 6.12 6.52 -12.56
C GLY A 30 6.88 6.53 -11.23
N VAL A 31 6.90 7.66 -10.53
CA VAL A 31 7.53 7.80 -9.19
C VAL A 31 6.89 6.86 -8.16
N PHE A 32 5.57 6.67 -8.21
CA PHE A 32 4.88 5.74 -7.33
C PHE A 32 5.36 4.30 -7.55
N TRP A 33 5.49 3.87 -8.81
CA TRP A 33 5.94 2.52 -9.15
C TRP A 33 7.41 2.27 -8.77
N ILE A 34 8.27 3.28 -8.90
CA ILE A 34 9.67 3.19 -8.44
C ILE A 34 9.70 3.01 -6.91
N ALA A 35 8.99 3.87 -6.16
CA ALA A 35 8.94 3.77 -4.71
C ALA A 35 8.32 2.44 -4.24
N TYR A 36 7.21 2.04 -4.87
CA TYR A 36 6.54 0.78 -4.57
C TYR A 36 7.44 -0.44 -4.86
N SER A 37 8.25 -0.40 -5.91
CA SER A 37 9.19 -1.48 -6.22
C SER A 37 10.24 -1.68 -5.12
N ILE A 38 10.74 -0.57 -4.54
CA ILE A 38 11.67 -0.62 -3.41
C ILE A 38 10.98 -1.23 -2.19
N ILE A 39 9.76 -0.77 -1.87
CA ILE A 39 8.98 -1.30 -0.75
C ILE A 39 8.70 -2.79 -0.95
N LEU A 40 8.27 -3.19 -2.15
CA LEU A 40 8.00 -4.57 -2.50
C LEU A 40 9.23 -5.46 -2.35
N PHE A 41 10.41 -4.98 -2.74
CA PHE A 41 11.66 -5.71 -2.53
C PHE A 41 11.91 -6.00 -1.04
N PHE A 42 11.83 -4.97 -0.18
CA PHE A 42 12.01 -5.17 1.26
C PHE A 42 10.90 -6.00 1.90
N GLN A 43 9.66 -5.87 1.40
CA GLN A 43 8.53 -6.67 1.84
C GLN A 43 8.76 -8.16 1.55
N LEU A 44 9.24 -8.50 0.35
CA LEU A 44 9.56 -9.89 0.00
C LEU A 44 10.75 -10.43 0.79
N VAL A 45 11.79 -9.61 1.00
CA VAL A 45 12.95 -10.01 1.81
C VAL A 45 12.53 -10.30 3.26
N MET A 46 11.77 -9.40 3.89
CA MET A 46 11.32 -9.57 5.26
C MET A 46 10.33 -10.72 5.39
N ASN A 47 9.36 -10.83 4.49
CA ASN A 47 8.38 -11.91 4.52
C ASN A 47 9.06 -13.26 4.32
N GLY A 48 10.03 -13.36 3.40
CA GLY A 48 10.83 -14.57 3.17
C GLY A 48 11.77 -14.93 4.32
N LEU A 49 12.38 -13.94 4.98
CA LEU A 49 13.19 -14.18 6.18
C LEU A 49 12.35 -14.62 7.37
N LEU A 50 11.20 -13.96 7.61
CA LEU A 50 10.31 -14.27 8.73
C LEU A 50 9.60 -15.62 8.59
N THR A 51 9.32 -16.07 7.37
CA THR A 51 8.81 -17.43 7.11
C THR A 51 9.92 -18.49 7.01
N GLY A 52 11.16 -18.08 6.73
CA GLY A 52 12.34 -18.95 6.72
C GLY A 52 12.85 -19.31 8.12
N ILE A 53 12.63 -18.44 9.10
CA ILE A 53 12.82 -18.76 10.52
C ILE A 53 11.49 -19.35 11.01
N PRO A 54 11.45 -20.53 11.68
CA PRO A 54 10.22 -21.21 12.07
C PRO A 54 9.51 -20.55 13.25
N ILE A 55 9.39 -19.21 13.24
CA ILE A 55 8.69 -18.39 14.22
C ILE A 55 7.22 -18.20 13.84
N VAL A 56 6.89 -18.22 12.53
CA VAL A 56 5.50 -18.11 12.03
C VAL A 56 5.17 -19.30 11.14
N THR A 57 4.50 -20.30 11.70
CA THR A 57 3.99 -21.46 10.95
C THR A 57 2.60 -21.12 10.40
N TYR A 58 2.51 -20.82 9.11
CA TYR A 58 1.21 -20.68 8.44
C TYR A 58 0.58 -22.06 8.19
N ASP A 59 -0.67 -22.23 8.60
CA ASP A 59 -1.43 -23.46 8.39
C ASP A 59 -1.66 -23.69 6.88
N PRO A 60 -1.19 -24.82 6.31
CA PRO A 60 -1.30 -25.11 4.89
C PRO A 60 -2.75 -25.23 4.39
N ALA A 61 -3.76 -25.34 5.26
CA ALA A 61 -5.16 -25.52 4.87
C ALA A 61 -5.88 -24.23 4.42
N VAL A 62 -5.30 -23.03 4.58
CA VAL A 62 -6.05 -21.76 4.44
C VAL A 62 -5.74 -20.99 3.14
N HIS A 63 -4.67 -21.34 2.41
CA HIS A 63 -4.11 -20.52 1.33
C HIS A 63 -4.07 -21.24 -0.02
N LEU A 64 -4.00 -20.48 -1.12
CA LEU A 64 -4.09 -20.98 -2.50
C LEU A 64 -2.86 -21.79 -2.98
N GLY A 65 -1.93 -22.14 -2.09
CA GLY A 65 -0.72 -22.90 -2.41
C GLY A 65 0.36 -22.14 -3.21
N LEU A 66 0.06 -20.95 -3.75
CA LEU A 66 1.04 -20.12 -4.45
C LEU A 66 1.87 -19.31 -3.45
N ARG A 67 3.16 -19.65 -3.34
CA ARG A 67 4.14 -18.94 -2.52
C ARG A 67 5.15 -18.24 -3.40
N VAL A 68 5.39 -16.95 -3.17
CA VAL A 68 6.55 -16.24 -3.73
C VAL A 68 7.49 -15.97 -2.57
N ALA A 69 8.72 -16.49 -2.67
CA ALA A 69 9.71 -16.41 -1.59
C ALA A 69 9.18 -16.86 -0.21
N ASN A 70 8.46 -17.99 -0.15
CA ASN A 70 7.84 -18.57 1.05
C ASN A 70 6.69 -17.78 1.71
N ALA A 71 6.33 -16.60 1.19
CA ALA A 71 5.19 -15.82 1.65
C ALA A 71 3.93 -16.03 0.77
N PRO A 72 2.72 -15.91 1.34
CA PRO A 72 1.49 -15.90 0.55
C PRO A 72 1.50 -14.71 -0.43
N VAL A 73 1.15 -14.94 -1.69
CA VAL A 73 1.05 -13.88 -2.72
C VAL A 73 0.05 -12.78 -2.30
N GLU A 74 -0.92 -13.15 -1.45
CA GLU A 74 -1.91 -12.27 -0.86
C GLU A 74 -1.31 -11.08 -0.10
N ASP A 75 -0.13 -11.23 0.51
CA ASP A 75 0.54 -10.15 1.26
C ASP A 75 0.97 -9.00 0.34
N ILE A 76 1.28 -9.29 -0.91
CA ILE A 76 1.62 -8.27 -1.92
C ILE A 76 0.41 -7.35 -2.13
N GLY A 77 -0.80 -7.92 -2.21
CA GLY A 77 -2.03 -7.15 -2.37
C GLY A 77 -2.37 -6.31 -1.14
N PHE A 78 -2.19 -6.85 0.07
CA PHE A 78 -2.37 -6.07 1.31
C PHE A 78 -1.33 -4.95 1.44
N GLY A 79 -0.06 -5.25 1.17
CA GLY A 79 1.02 -4.26 1.18
C GLY A 79 0.79 -3.15 0.16
N PHE A 80 0.35 -3.51 -1.06
CA PHE A 80 -0.04 -2.53 -2.08
C PHE A 80 -1.15 -1.61 -1.59
N GLY A 81 -2.24 -2.18 -1.06
CA GLY A 81 -3.37 -1.40 -0.58
C GLY A 81 -2.99 -0.44 0.55
N LEU A 82 -2.19 -0.91 1.51
CA LEU A 82 -1.70 -0.11 2.62
C LEU A 82 -0.85 1.07 2.14
N VAL A 83 0.13 0.81 1.27
CA VAL A 83 1.03 1.85 0.75
C VAL A 83 0.24 2.89 -0.05
N LEU A 84 -0.63 2.43 -0.95
CA LEU A 84 -1.41 3.31 -1.82
C LEU A 84 -2.34 4.21 -1.02
N ILE A 85 -3.11 3.65 -0.08
CA ILE A 85 -4.04 4.44 0.75
C ILE A 85 -3.29 5.44 1.62
N THR A 86 -2.15 5.04 2.21
CA THR A 86 -1.33 5.92 3.05
C THR A 86 -0.81 7.11 2.25
N LEU A 87 -0.21 6.87 1.09
CA LEU A 87 0.32 7.93 0.22
C LEU A 87 -0.78 8.82 -0.34
N ALA A 88 -1.91 8.25 -0.76
CA ALA A 88 -3.07 9.01 -1.23
C ALA A 88 -3.61 9.94 -0.14
N THR A 89 -3.75 9.43 1.08
CA THR A 89 -4.20 10.21 2.24
C THR A 89 -3.23 11.35 2.55
N TRP A 90 -1.92 11.05 2.56
CA TRP A 90 -0.88 12.05 2.78
C TRP A 90 -0.90 13.16 1.74
N HIS A 91 -1.00 12.79 0.45
CA HIS A 91 -1.08 13.75 -0.65
C HIS A 91 -2.25 14.71 -0.48
N ARG A 92 -3.43 14.20 -0.07
CA ARG A 92 -4.61 15.01 0.18
C ARG A 92 -4.44 15.96 1.37
N LEU A 93 -3.86 15.50 2.47
CA LEU A 93 -3.65 16.32 3.66
C LEU A 93 -2.62 17.42 3.39
N GLY A 94 -1.49 17.09 2.74
CA GLY A 94 -0.47 18.08 2.38
C GLY A 94 -0.97 19.15 1.41
N ALA A 95 -1.88 18.81 0.49
CA ALA A 95 -2.53 19.80 -0.38
C ALA A 95 -3.39 20.81 0.41
N ARG A 96 -4.06 20.37 1.48
CA ARG A 96 -4.87 21.25 2.35
C ARG A 96 -4.01 22.20 3.17
N GLU A 97 -2.88 21.74 3.69
CA GLU A 97 -1.95 22.58 4.48
C GLU A 97 -1.32 23.70 3.64
N ARG A 98 -0.95 23.41 2.39
CA ARG A 98 -0.42 24.42 1.46
C ARG A 98 -1.48 25.49 1.15
N ALA A 99 -2.71 25.08 0.85
CA ALA A 99 -3.81 26.00 0.62
C ALA A 99 -4.13 26.87 1.85
N ALA A 100 -4.01 26.32 3.07
CA ALA A 100 -4.20 27.09 4.30
C ALA A 100 -3.09 28.11 4.55
N SER A 101 -1.85 27.76 4.20
CA SER A 101 -0.68 28.65 4.36
C SER A 101 -0.70 29.81 3.37
N GLU A 102 -1.13 29.58 2.12
CA GLU A 102 -1.24 30.61 1.08
C GLU A 102 -2.40 31.60 1.32
N GLY A 103 -3.44 31.19 2.06
CA GLY A 103 -4.58 32.04 2.41
C GLY A 103 -4.33 33.02 3.57
N THR A 104 -3.17 32.97 4.24
CA THR A 104 -2.84 33.87 5.34
C THR A 104 -2.28 35.19 4.79
N PRO A 105 -2.98 36.34 4.94
CA PRO A 105 -2.45 37.62 4.48
C PRO A 105 -1.16 37.95 5.25
N PRO A 106 -0.16 38.59 4.60
CA PRO A 106 1.05 39.00 5.31
C PRO A 106 0.69 39.95 6.46
N PRO A 107 1.41 39.89 7.60
CA PRO A 107 1.17 40.79 8.72
C PRO A 107 1.32 42.23 8.23
N ARG A 108 0.26 43.03 8.36
CA ARG A 108 0.30 44.47 8.09
C ARG A 108 1.33 45.09 9.04
N ARG A 109 2.46 45.51 8.49
CA ARG A 109 3.42 46.38 9.18
C ARG A 109 2.95 47.82 9.10
#